data_AF-A0A954LV44-F1
#
_entry.id   AF-A0A954LV44-F1
#
_cell.length_a   1.000
_cell.length_b   1.000
_cell.length_c   1.000
_cell.angle_alpha   90.00
_cell.angle_beta   90.00
_cell.angle_gamma   90.00
#
_symmetry.space_group_name_H-M   'P 1'
#
loop_
_entity.id
_entity.type
_entity.pdbx_description
1 polymer ?
#
loop_
_entity_poly.entity_id
_entity_poly.type
_entity_poly.pdbx_seq_one_letter_code
_entity_poly.pdbx_strand_id
1 'polypeptide(L)' 'MQEQEIELSIGETIQIGQHYLTILDIKNGSVRLQIEHESDVRKFSISGFDEIDEVLRN' A
#
# COMPACT_ATOMS: atom_id res chain seq x y z
N MET A 1 -9.43 -14.68 -13.61
CA MET A 1 -9.50 -13.99 -12.31
C MET A 1 -9.81 -12.53 -12.60
N GLN A 2 -10.65 -11.88 -11.80
CA GLN A 2 -11.04 -10.48 -12.00
C GLN A 2 -10.17 -9.62 -11.09
N GLU A 3 -9.38 -8.72 -11.67
CA GLU A 3 -8.57 -7.77 -10.91
C GLU A 3 -9.50 -6.68 -10.36
N GLN A 4 -9.30 -6.30 -9.10
CA GLN A 4 -10.08 -5.26 -8.43
C GLN A 4 -9.12 -4.18 -7.95
N GLU A 5 -9.34 -2.97 -8.42
CA GLU A 5 -8.60 -1.79 -7.96
C GLU A 5 -9.22 -1.29 -6.65
N ILE A 6 -8.35 -0.93 -5.69
CA ILE A 6 -8.74 -0.39 -4.39
C ILE A 6 -7.90 0.86 -4.15
N GLU A 7 -8.57 1.98 -3.92
CA GLU A 7 -7.93 3.25 -3.57
C GLU A 7 -7.77 3.34 -2.04
N LEU A 8 -6.59 3.73 -1.58
CA LEU A 8 -6.26 3.84 -0.15
C LEU A 8 -5.46 5.11 0.12
N SER A 9 -5.84 5.80 1.18
CA SER A 9 -5.11 6.93 1.73
C SER A 9 -4.11 6.49 2.80
N ILE A 10 -3.10 7.32 3.06
CA ILE A 10 -2.16 7.10 4.16
C ILE A 10 -2.92 7.07 5.49
N GLY A 11 -2.67 6.03 6.29
CA GLY A 11 -3.32 5.76 7.56
C GLY A 11 -4.58 4.89 7.45
N GLU A 12 -5.12 4.69 6.25
CA GLU A 12 -6.27 3.80 6.05
C GLU A 12 -5.85 2.34 6.12
N THR A 13 -6.76 1.53 6.66
CA THR A 13 -6.60 0.08 6.82
C THR A 13 -7.71 -0.63 6.07
N ILE A 14 -7.35 -1.60 5.23
CA ILE A 14 -8.31 -2.52 4.61
C ILE A 14 -8.10 -3.94 5.07
N GLN A 15 -9.19 -4.71 5.02
CA GLN A 15 -9.16 -6.13 5.27
C GLN A 15 -9.17 -6.90 3.94
N ILE A 16 -8.17 -7.76 3.74
CA ILE A 16 -8.10 -8.70 2.61
C ILE A 16 -8.02 -10.11 3.19
N GLY A 17 -9.16 -10.82 3.14
CA GLY A 17 -9.30 -12.10 3.82
C GLY A 17 -9.12 -11.97 5.34
N GLN A 18 -8.09 -12.61 5.88
CA GLN A 18 -7.73 -12.58 7.30
C GLN A 18 -6.62 -11.56 7.63
N HIS A 19 -6.16 -10.82 6.63
CA HIS A 19 -5.07 -9.85 6.78
C HIS A 19 -5.62 -8.43 6.83
N TYR A 20 -5.01 -7.60 7.67
CA TYR A 20 -5.23 -6.16 7.67
C TYR A 20 -4.01 -5.48 7.06
N LEU A 21 -4.25 -4.64 6.06
CA LEU A 21 -3.20 -3.90 5.36
C LEU A 21 -3.40 -2.41 5.61
N THR A 22 -2.36 -1.75 6.12
CA THR A 22 -2.36 -0.30 6.41
C THR A 22 -1.26 0.38 5.61
N ILE A 23 -1.59 1.45 4.89
CA ILE A 23 -0.58 2.30 4.25
C ILE A 23 -0.02 3.25 5.31
N LEU A 24 1.28 3.16 5.58
CA LEU A 24 1.93 3.97 6.62
C LEU A 24 2.47 5.30 6.09
N ASP A 25 3.05 5.28 4.89
CA ASP A 25 3.70 6.44 4.29
C ASP A 25 3.97 6.19 2.80
N ILE A 26 4.01 7.27 2.01
CA ILE A 26 4.41 7.24 0.60
C ILE A 26 5.49 8.31 0.42
N LYS A 27 6.69 7.88 0.01
CA LYS A 27 7.84 8.77 -0.13
C LYS A 27 8.74 8.33 -1.27
N ASN A 28 9.06 9.24 -2.19
CA ASN A 28 10.01 9.02 -3.29
C ASN A 28 9.71 7.71 -4.06
N GLY A 29 8.50 7.59 -4.61
CA GLY A 29 8.05 6.40 -5.35
C GLY A 29 8.14 5.07 -4.58
N SER A 30 8.15 5.16 -3.25
CA SER A 30 8.11 4.01 -2.36
C SER A 30 6.91 4.08 -1.43
N VAL A 31 6.22 2.96 -1.27
CA VAL A 31 5.09 2.79 -0.36
C VAL A 31 5.54 1.94 0.82
N ARG A 32 5.38 2.48 2.03
CA ARG A 32 5.56 1.73 3.27
C ARG A 32 4.20 1.25 3.75
N LEU A 33 4.08 -0.05 3.98
CA LEU A 33 2.83 -0.68 4.42
C LEU A 33 3.06 -1.64 5.58
N GLN A 34 2.04 -1.79 6.40
CA GLN A 34 1.96 -2.76 7.49
C GLN A 34 0.95 -3.83 7.11
N ILE A 35 1.29 -5.09 7.35
CA ILE A 35 0.36 -6.22 7.23
C ILE A 35 0.27 -6.89 8.60
N GLU A 36 -0.95 -7.01 9.11
CA GLU A 36 -1.27 -7.67 10.36
C GLU A 36 -2.02 -8.97 10.09
N HIS A 37 -1.63 -10.03 10.79
CA HIS A 37 -2.31 -11.32 10.77
C HIS A 37 -2.30 -11.91 12.18
N GLU A 38 -3.47 -12.04 12.79
CA GLU A 38 -3.63 -12.48 14.18
C GLU A 38 -2.83 -11.61 15.16
N SER A 39 -1.70 -12.11 15.67
CA SER A 39 -0.78 -11.39 16.56
C SER A 39 0.58 -11.08 15.91
N ASP A 40 0.76 -11.43 14.64
CA ASP A 40 1.96 -11.10 13.86
C ASP A 40 1.77 -9.78 13.11
N VAL A 41 2.77 -8.91 13.19
CA VAL A 41 2.77 -7.60 12.54
C VAL A 41 4.06 -7.46 11.75
N ARG A 42 3.92 -7.32 10.43
CA ARG A 42 5.06 -7.17 9.51
C ARG A 42 4.99 -5.85 8.76
N LYS A 43 6.15 -5.24 8.56
CA LYS A 43 6.29 -3.99 7.81
C LYS A 43 7.06 -4.24 6.54
N PHE A 44 6.55 -3.71 5.44
CA PHE A 44 7.12 -3.84 4.11
C PHE A 44 7.35 -2.46 3.50
N SER A 45 8.36 -2.37 2.64
CA SER A 45 8.60 -1.23 1.77
C SER A 45 8.62 -1.75 0.35
N ILE A 46 7.73 -1.23 -0.49
CA ILE A 46 7.70 -1.52 -1.92
C ILE A 46 8.19 -0.27 -2.63
N SER A 47 9.18 -0.40 -3.50
CA SER A 47 9.81 0.69 -4.24
C SER A 47 9.72 0.40 -5.74
N GLY A 48 9.77 1.43 -6.57
CA GLY A 48 9.64 1.32 -8.03
C GLY A 48 8.34 1.91 -8.60
N PHE A 49 7.67 2.77 -7.84
CA PHE A 49 6.52 3.56 -8.31
C PHE A 49 6.94 4.95 -8.82
N ASP A 50 8.23 5.13 -9.15
CA ASP A 50 8.83 6.41 -9.55
C ASP A 50 8.21 6.99 -10.84
N GLU A 51 7.48 6.18 -11.62
CA GLU A 51 6.80 6.60 -12.86
C GLU A 51 5.47 7.36 -12.64
N ILE A 52 4.91 7.38 -11.43
CA ILE A 52 3.62 8.07 -11.18
C ILE A 52 3.76 9.60 -11.28
N ASP A 53 4.95 10.13 -10.96
CA ASP A 53 5.21 11.58 -10.97
C ASP A 53 5.28 12.17 -12.39
N GLU A 54 5.50 11.33 -13.41
CA GLU A 54 5.58 11.76 -14.83
C GLU A 54 4.20 11.83 -15.49
N VAL A 55 3.24 10.99 -15.06
CA VAL A 55 1.87 10.97 -15.58
C VAL A 55 1.04 12.17 -15.10
N LEU A 56 1.29 12.68 -13.88
CA LEU A 56 0.54 13.81 -13.30
C LEU A 56 0.99 15.19 -13.81
N ARG A 57 2.03 15.26 -14.64
CA ARG A 57 2.59 16.52 -15.18
C ARG A 57 2.23 16.79 -16.65
N ASN A 58 1.40 15.96 -17.28
CA ASN A 58 0.84 16.16 -18.63
C ASN A 58 -0.64 16.55 -18.59
#